data_AF-B4I681-F1
#
_entry.id   AF-B4I681-F1
#
_cell.length_a   1.000
_cell.length_b   1.000
_cell.length_c   1.000
_cell.angle_alpha   90.00
_cell.angle_beta   90.00
_cell.angle_gamma   90.00
#
_symmetry.space_group_name_H-M   'P 1'
#
loop_
_entity.id
_entity.type
_entity.pdbx_description
1 polymer ?
#
loop_
_entity_poly.entity_id
_entity_poly.type
_entity_poly.pdbx_seq_one_letter_code
_entity_poly.pdbx_strand_id
1 'polypeptide(L)'
;MPKEKSKHRHRSRSRERRDHRSPDPRSSRNRDRDREREREKDRDHRDKERDQRREREKDKSRDKKREHKSRRRRSSSASSSPSSSTSSSAPGGPRSPLAKNSMKLLQTLEARRLVEQKDRQRKKEELKAHETPEEKRARRLREKQAKEQRRRERMGWDNEYQTYSNEDNPFGDSNLTSTFHWGKKLEVEGLSNLSTKTVEVLSLQKQLENRRELEKVKKRRQERELERQVREDDLMMQQRAKEAVQFREWQRQEDQFHLEQARLRSEIRIRDGRAKPIDLLAQYVAAGNEPLESASRCRCTSPMCC
;
A
#
# COMPACT_ATOMS: atom_id res chain seq x y z
N MET A 1 55.04 68.39 -21.36
CA MET A 1 54.59 69.49 -20.45
C MET A 1 53.07 69.41 -20.38
N PRO A 2 52.41 69.57 -19.21
CA PRO A 2 52.91 70.04 -17.92
C PRO A 2 52.77 69.02 -16.76
N LYS A 3 53.51 69.33 -15.69
CA LYS A 3 53.46 68.78 -14.33
C LYS A 3 52.40 69.51 -13.52
N GLU A 4 51.78 68.86 -12.53
CA GLU A 4 51.48 69.31 -11.14
C GLU A 4 50.95 68.07 -10.38
N LYS A 5 51.58 67.46 -9.35
CA LYS A 5 52.03 67.81 -7.98
C LYS A 5 50.92 68.11 -6.94
N SER A 6 51.11 67.50 -5.76
CA SER A 6 50.43 67.60 -4.45
C SER A 6 49.16 66.75 -4.25
N LYS A 7 48.92 66.07 -3.11
CA LYS A 7 49.47 66.20 -1.74
C LYS A 7 49.19 64.93 -0.90
N HIS A 8 50.09 64.66 0.04
CA HIS A 8 50.13 63.56 1.01
C HIS A 8 48.89 63.40 1.91
N ARG A 9 48.62 62.16 2.35
CA ARG A 9 48.37 61.88 3.79
C ARG A 9 48.65 60.42 4.18
N HIS A 10 49.62 60.25 5.07
CA HIS A 10 50.00 59.00 5.72
C HIS A 10 48.92 58.52 6.69
N ARG A 11 48.64 57.20 6.74
CA ARG A 11 48.08 56.56 7.93
C ARG A 11 48.62 55.13 8.06
N SER A 12 49.73 55.03 8.78
CA SER A 12 50.33 53.77 9.22
C SER A 12 49.37 53.04 10.16
N ARG A 13 48.96 51.82 9.82
CA ARG A 13 48.31 50.88 10.74
C ARG A 13 49.13 49.60 10.78
N SER A 14 49.99 49.52 11.79
CA SER A 14 50.80 48.35 12.12
C SER A 14 49.90 47.14 12.37
N ARG A 15 50.12 46.05 11.64
CA ARG A 15 49.56 44.73 11.94
C ARG A 15 50.52 44.03 12.92
N GLU A 16 50.18 44.04 14.20
CA GLU A 16 50.82 43.16 15.19
C GLU A 16 50.55 41.69 14.83
N ARG A 17 51.62 40.93 14.62
CA ARG A 17 51.59 39.47 14.55
C ARG A 17 51.46 38.93 15.98
N ARG A 18 50.31 38.36 16.33
CA ARG A 18 50.16 37.59 17.57
C ARG A 18 50.81 36.23 17.38
N ASP A 19 51.84 35.98 18.19
CA ASP A 19 52.53 34.71 18.32
C ASP A 19 51.62 33.69 19.03
N HIS A 20 51.21 32.64 18.32
CA HIS A 20 50.44 31.54 18.90
C HIS A 20 51.41 30.48 19.44
N ARG A 21 51.76 30.61 20.73
CA ARG A 21 52.44 29.57 21.50
C ARG A 21 51.49 28.39 21.70
N SER A 22 51.75 27.26 21.03
CA SER A 22 50.99 26.01 21.17
C SER A 22 50.96 25.53 22.64
N PRO A 23 49.80 25.12 23.18
CA PRO A 23 49.71 24.57 24.53
C PRO A 23 50.45 23.23 24.67
N ASP A 24 51.08 23.03 25.82
CA ASP A 24 51.77 21.79 26.19
C ASP A 24 50.80 20.58 26.17
N PRO A 25 51.08 19.51 25.40
CA PRO A 25 50.19 18.37 25.22
C PRO A 25 49.88 17.61 26.52
N ARG A 26 50.68 17.77 27.58
CA ARG A 26 50.40 17.16 28.90
C ARG A 26 49.26 17.85 29.64
N SER A 27 49.09 19.16 29.46
CA SER A 27 48.02 19.95 30.10
C SER A 27 46.65 19.68 29.46
N SER A 28 46.62 19.46 28.14
CA SER A 28 45.38 19.11 27.43
C SER A 28 44.83 17.75 27.88
N ARG A 29 45.70 16.74 28.02
CA ARG A 29 45.29 15.39 28.44
C ARG A 29 44.64 15.34 29.82
N ASN A 30 45.11 16.13 30.78
CA ASN A 30 44.51 16.19 32.10
C ASN A 30 43.14 16.88 32.06
N ARG A 31 42.98 17.97 31.30
CA ARG A 31 41.68 18.63 31.11
C ARG A 31 40.64 17.74 30.45
N ASP A 32 41.05 16.93 29.47
CA ASP A 32 40.12 16.01 28.80
C ASP A 32 39.69 14.87 29.75
N ARG A 33 40.60 14.39 30.61
CA ARG A 33 40.27 13.40 31.64
C ARG A 33 39.33 13.97 32.73
N ASP A 34 39.52 15.22 33.15
CA ASP A 34 38.63 15.87 34.11
C ASP A 34 37.23 16.11 33.54
N ARG A 35 37.14 16.51 32.25
CA ARG A 35 35.86 16.63 31.54
C ARG A 35 35.14 15.31 31.38
N GLU A 36 35.86 14.22 31.16
CA GLU A 36 35.27 12.88 31.07
C GLU A 36 34.69 12.46 32.43
N ARG A 37 35.39 12.78 33.52
CA ARG A 37 34.94 12.53 34.89
C ARG A 37 33.70 13.33 35.29
N GLU A 38 33.59 14.58 34.84
CA GLU A 38 32.36 15.37 35.04
C GLU A 38 31.19 14.82 34.24
N ARG A 39 31.43 14.37 33.00
CA ARG A 39 30.40 13.72 32.16
C ARG A 39 29.90 12.41 32.77
N GLU A 40 30.77 11.64 33.41
CA GLU A 40 30.34 10.42 34.14
C GLU A 40 29.48 10.75 35.36
N LYS A 41 29.83 11.78 36.13
CA LYS A 41 29.02 12.22 37.28
C LYS A 41 27.64 12.72 36.86
N ASP A 42 27.57 13.48 35.75
CA ASP A 42 26.30 13.94 35.20
C ASP A 42 25.41 12.77 34.71
N ARG A 43 26.03 11.73 34.13
CA ARG A 43 25.30 10.51 33.73
C ARG A 43 24.75 9.76 34.95
N ASP A 44 25.56 9.57 35.99
CA ASP A 44 25.14 8.89 37.22
C ASP A 44 24.01 9.64 37.95
N HIS A 45 24.09 10.98 37.99
CA HIS A 45 23.00 11.81 38.55
C HIS A 45 21.70 11.64 37.75
N ARG A 46 21.80 11.61 36.42
CA ARG A 46 20.64 11.47 35.52
C ARG A 46 19.98 10.10 35.61
N ASP A 47 20.78 9.06 35.81
CA ASP A 47 20.28 7.70 36.01
C ASP A 47 19.61 7.54 37.38
N LYS A 48 20.19 8.12 38.45
CA LYS A 48 19.55 8.18 39.77
C LYS A 48 18.22 8.94 39.75
N GLU A 49 18.15 10.06 39.03
CA GLU A 49 16.90 10.84 38.89
C GLU A 49 15.84 10.06 38.09
N ARG A 50 16.26 9.32 37.07
CA ARG A 50 15.40 8.42 36.28
C ARG A 50 14.84 7.28 37.13
N ASP A 51 15.65 6.68 38.00
CA ASP A 51 15.21 5.60 38.87
C ASP A 51 14.28 6.10 39.98
N GLN A 52 14.54 7.26 40.58
CA GLN A 52 13.58 7.90 41.50
C GLN A 52 12.24 8.20 40.83
N ARG A 53 12.25 8.66 39.56
CA ARG A 53 11.02 8.89 38.80
C ARG A 53 10.26 7.59 38.53
N ARG A 54 10.97 6.49 38.25
CA ARG A 54 10.38 5.14 38.07
C ARG A 54 9.75 4.62 39.36
N GLU A 55 10.37 4.85 40.52
CA GLU A 55 9.77 4.46 41.80
C GLU A 55 8.48 5.24 42.11
N ARG A 56 8.49 6.57 41.90
CA ARG A 56 7.29 7.40 42.05
C ARG A 56 6.14 6.97 41.12
N GLU A 57 6.45 6.52 39.91
CA GLU A 57 5.44 5.98 38.98
C GLU A 57 4.91 4.61 39.41
N LYS A 58 5.75 3.75 39.99
CA LYS A 58 5.32 2.45 40.55
C LYS A 58 4.36 2.65 41.73
N ASP A 59 4.61 3.59 42.63
CA ASP A 59 3.70 3.86 43.75
C ASP A 59 2.36 4.44 43.30
N LYS A 60 2.35 5.36 42.32
CA LYS A 60 1.10 5.84 41.70
C LYS A 60 0.31 4.72 41.01
N SER A 61 0.99 3.72 40.46
CA SER A 61 0.33 2.56 39.84
C SER A 61 -0.32 1.62 40.88
N ARG A 62 0.26 1.51 42.09
CA ARG A 62 -0.27 0.72 43.19
C ARG A 62 -1.53 1.34 43.78
N ASP A 63 -1.58 2.68 43.92
CA ASP A 63 -2.78 3.37 44.39
C ASP A 63 -3.95 3.27 43.39
N LYS A 64 -3.69 3.42 42.09
CA LYS A 64 -4.73 3.24 41.05
C LYS A 64 -5.28 1.81 40.99
N LYS A 65 -4.47 0.80 41.32
CA LYS A 65 -4.94 -0.60 41.43
C LYS A 65 -5.85 -0.83 42.63
N ARG A 66 -5.62 -0.14 43.76
CA ARG A 66 -6.52 -0.19 44.93
C ARG A 66 -7.87 0.46 44.61
N GLU A 67 -7.88 1.58 43.90
CA GLU A 67 -9.11 2.27 43.49
C GLU A 67 -9.95 1.48 42.47
N HIS A 68 -9.32 0.81 41.50
CA HIS A 68 -10.06 -0.04 40.56
C HIS A 68 -10.65 -1.31 41.21
N LYS A 69 -10.05 -1.80 42.31
CA LYS A 69 -10.58 -2.95 43.05
C LYS A 69 -11.78 -2.57 43.93
N SER A 70 -11.82 -1.35 44.47
CA SER A 70 -13.00 -0.84 45.21
C SER A 70 -14.18 -0.54 44.27
N ARG A 71 -13.92 -0.02 43.06
CA ARG A 71 -14.98 0.20 42.05
C ARG A 71 -15.56 -1.12 41.50
N ARG A 72 -14.75 -2.16 41.32
CA ARG A 72 -15.23 -3.50 40.90
C ARG A 72 -16.06 -4.23 41.95
N ARG A 73 -15.89 -3.93 43.25
CA ARG A 73 -16.77 -4.46 44.31
C ARG A 73 -18.12 -3.76 44.37
N ARG A 74 -18.26 -2.56 43.79
CA ARG A 74 -19.54 -1.84 43.68
C ARG A 74 -20.32 -2.16 42.40
N SER A 75 -19.71 -2.83 41.41
CA SER A 75 -20.35 -3.13 40.12
C SER A 75 -20.87 -4.56 39.99
N SER A 76 -20.89 -5.36 41.07
CA SER A 76 -21.39 -6.75 41.06
C SER A 76 -22.73 -6.95 41.79
N SER A 77 -23.49 -5.88 42.04
CA SER A 77 -24.84 -5.98 42.64
C SER A 77 -25.93 -5.24 41.87
N ALA A 78 -25.73 -4.92 40.59
CA ALA A 78 -26.79 -4.40 39.74
C ALA A 78 -27.54 -5.57 39.08
N SER A 79 -28.39 -6.24 39.87
CA SER A 79 -29.52 -7.00 39.34
C SER A 79 -30.42 -6.02 38.57
N SER A 80 -30.60 -6.26 37.28
CA SER A 80 -31.51 -5.53 36.42
C SER A 80 -32.95 -5.76 36.86
N SER A 81 -33.52 -4.80 37.58
CA SER A 81 -34.95 -4.74 37.90
C SER A 81 -35.74 -4.30 36.66
N PRO A 82 -36.89 -4.92 36.35
CA PRO A 82 -37.76 -4.42 35.29
C PRO A 82 -38.54 -3.20 35.80
N SER A 83 -38.47 -2.11 35.05
CA SER A 83 -39.22 -0.88 35.28
C SER A 83 -40.71 -1.09 34.97
N SER A 84 -41.57 -1.08 36.00
CA SER A 84 -43.01 -0.94 35.86
C SER A 84 -43.39 0.55 35.81
N SER A 85 -43.93 1.00 34.68
CA SER A 85 -44.54 2.32 34.53
C SER A 85 -45.94 2.34 35.17
N THR A 86 -46.18 3.34 36.02
CA THR A 86 -47.48 3.63 36.65
C THR A 86 -48.24 4.63 35.79
N SER A 87 -49.38 4.22 35.24
CA SER A 87 -50.42 5.13 34.74
C SER A 87 -51.70 4.93 35.55
N SER A 88 -52.18 6.02 36.11
CA SER A 88 -53.41 6.12 36.89
C SER A 88 -54.61 6.29 35.96
N SER A 89 -55.64 5.45 36.13
CA SER A 89 -57.06 5.83 36.35
C SER A 89 -58.06 4.79 35.79
N ALA A 90 -59.08 4.55 36.62
CA ALA A 90 -60.39 3.93 36.39
C ALA A 90 -60.59 2.45 36.81
N PRO A 91 -61.60 2.16 37.66
CA PRO A 91 -61.95 0.82 38.11
C PRO A 91 -62.90 0.15 37.10
N GLY A 92 -62.47 -0.98 36.52
CA GLY A 92 -63.31 -1.80 35.65
C GLY A 92 -62.49 -2.77 34.81
N GLY A 93 -62.66 -4.08 35.02
CA GLY A 93 -62.01 -5.12 34.20
C GLY A 93 -62.45 -5.12 32.73
N PRO A 94 -61.78 -5.89 31.84
CA PRO A 94 -61.71 -7.33 32.02
C PRO A 94 -60.30 -7.95 31.87
N ARG A 95 -60.17 -9.12 32.50
CA ARG A 95 -59.00 -9.99 32.51
C ARG A 95 -58.85 -10.67 31.13
N SER A 96 -58.12 -10.06 30.20
CA SER A 96 -57.83 -10.72 28.90
C SER A 96 -56.84 -11.89 29.08
N PRO A 97 -57.17 -13.13 28.65
CA PRO A 97 -56.26 -14.29 28.70
C PRO A 97 -54.99 -14.10 27.85
N LEU A 98 -55.05 -13.20 26.85
CA LEU A 98 -54.03 -13.06 25.82
C LEU A 98 -52.75 -12.37 26.32
N ALA A 99 -52.88 -11.36 27.18
CA ALA A 99 -51.73 -10.66 27.78
C ALA A 99 -50.94 -11.56 28.75
N LYS A 100 -51.65 -12.45 29.47
CA LYS A 100 -51.04 -13.46 30.35
C LYS A 100 -50.29 -14.53 29.55
N ASN A 101 -50.84 -14.93 28.40
CA ASN A 101 -50.18 -15.87 27.49
C ASN A 101 -48.90 -15.29 26.87
N SER A 102 -48.89 -14.00 26.51
CA SER A 102 -47.70 -13.30 26.01
C SER A 102 -46.57 -13.26 27.03
N MET A 103 -46.88 -12.95 28.30
CA MET A 103 -45.88 -12.92 29.37
C MET A 103 -45.34 -14.32 29.67
N LYS A 104 -46.21 -15.34 29.67
CA LYS A 104 -45.81 -16.73 29.87
C LYS A 104 -44.94 -17.26 28.72
N LEU A 105 -45.17 -16.83 27.49
CA LEU A 105 -44.35 -17.17 26.33
C LEU A 105 -42.93 -16.58 26.43
N LEU A 106 -42.79 -15.31 26.82
CA LEU A 106 -41.48 -14.69 27.04
C LEU A 106 -40.69 -15.40 28.13
N GLN A 107 -41.35 -15.72 29.25
CA GLN A 107 -40.73 -16.47 30.35
C GLN A 107 -40.29 -17.88 29.93
N THR A 108 -41.05 -18.53 29.04
CA THR A 108 -40.71 -19.85 28.48
C THR A 108 -39.51 -19.78 27.54
N LEU A 109 -39.43 -18.74 26.70
CA LEU A 109 -38.28 -18.51 25.80
C LEU A 109 -37.00 -18.19 26.58
N GLU A 110 -37.10 -17.41 27.65
CA GLU A 110 -35.98 -17.15 28.56
C GLU A 110 -35.53 -18.41 29.29
N ALA A 111 -36.47 -19.21 29.81
CA ALA A 111 -36.16 -20.50 30.42
C ALA A 111 -35.45 -21.44 29.43
N ARG A 112 -35.91 -21.49 28.18
CA ARG A 112 -35.27 -22.28 27.11
C ARG A 112 -33.85 -21.79 26.81
N ARG A 113 -33.62 -20.48 26.72
CA ARG A 113 -32.28 -19.90 26.54
C ARG A 113 -31.34 -20.24 27.70
N LEU A 114 -31.85 -20.25 28.94
CA LEU A 114 -31.07 -20.60 30.12
C LEU A 114 -30.70 -22.09 30.15
N VAL A 115 -31.63 -22.96 29.75
CA VAL A 115 -31.38 -24.41 29.63
C VAL A 115 -30.33 -24.66 28.54
N GLU A 116 -30.50 -24.08 27.36
CA GLU A 116 -29.54 -24.23 26.26
C GLU A 116 -28.14 -23.70 26.62
N GLN A 117 -28.06 -22.59 27.37
CA GLN A 117 -26.79 -22.11 27.90
C GLN A 117 -26.16 -23.09 28.90
N LYS A 118 -26.95 -23.67 29.80
CA LYS A 118 -26.48 -24.68 30.76
C LYS A 118 -26.01 -25.95 30.05
N ASP A 119 -26.73 -26.42 29.03
CA ASP A 119 -26.34 -27.59 28.25
C ASP A 119 -25.06 -27.33 27.45
N ARG A 120 -24.91 -26.13 26.89
CA ARG A 120 -23.68 -25.72 26.21
C ARG A 120 -22.50 -25.56 27.18
N GLN A 121 -22.75 -25.19 28.43
CA GLN A 121 -21.74 -25.16 29.48
C GLN A 121 -21.34 -26.58 29.88
N ARG A 122 -22.32 -27.47 30.14
CA ARG A 122 -22.10 -28.89 30.45
C ARG A 122 -21.31 -29.61 29.37
N LYS A 123 -21.71 -29.52 28.10
CA LYS A 123 -20.96 -30.10 26.97
C LYS A 123 -19.53 -29.59 26.88
N LYS A 124 -19.29 -28.30 27.16
CA LYS A 124 -17.93 -27.73 27.20
C LYS A 124 -17.13 -28.22 28.41
N GLU A 125 -17.78 -28.50 29.52
CA GLU A 125 -17.14 -29.04 30.73
C GLU A 125 -16.82 -30.52 30.55
N GLU A 126 -17.72 -31.31 29.97
CA GLU A 126 -17.52 -32.70 29.57
C GLU A 126 -16.35 -32.82 28.58
N LEU A 127 -16.34 -32.00 27.51
CA LEU A 127 -15.22 -31.95 26.57
C LEU A 127 -13.89 -31.55 27.23
N LYS A 128 -13.91 -30.67 28.24
CA LYS A 128 -12.71 -30.28 29.01
C LYS A 128 -12.28 -31.32 30.05
N ALA A 129 -13.20 -32.16 30.52
CA ALA A 129 -12.93 -33.22 31.47
C ALA A 129 -12.32 -34.45 30.77
N HIS A 130 -12.72 -34.69 29.51
CA HIS A 130 -12.09 -35.69 28.63
C HIS A 130 -10.82 -35.20 27.93
N GLU A 131 -10.49 -33.91 28.02
CA GLU A 131 -9.30 -33.29 27.42
C GLU A 131 -8.02 -33.74 28.16
N THR A 132 -7.11 -34.38 27.44
CA THR A 132 -5.81 -34.83 28.00
C THR A 132 -4.98 -33.63 28.49
N PRO A 133 -4.05 -33.81 29.44
CA PRO A 133 -3.21 -32.69 29.93
C PRO A 133 -2.39 -32.01 28.83
N GLU A 134 -2.08 -32.73 27.75
CA GLU A 134 -1.40 -32.21 26.57
C GLU A 134 -2.29 -31.30 25.73
N GLU A 135 -3.55 -31.69 25.52
CA GLU A 135 -4.54 -30.91 24.77
C GLU A 135 -4.90 -29.62 25.52
N LYS A 136 -4.94 -29.66 26.85
CA LYS A 136 -5.07 -28.46 27.71
C LYS A 136 -3.88 -27.50 27.56
N ARG A 137 -2.66 -28.00 27.35
CA ARG A 137 -1.47 -27.16 27.06
C ARG A 137 -1.56 -26.56 25.65
N ALA A 138 -1.98 -27.34 24.66
CA ALA A 138 -2.19 -26.86 23.29
C ALA A 138 -3.27 -25.77 23.24
N ARG A 139 -4.37 -25.90 24.00
CA ARG A 139 -5.41 -24.86 24.10
C ARG A 139 -4.87 -23.57 24.70
N ARG A 140 -4.08 -23.65 25.78
CA ARG A 140 -3.43 -22.48 26.38
C ARG A 140 -2.43 -21.82 25.44
N LEU A 141 -1.68 -22.63 24.68
CA LEU A 141 -0.74 -22.14 23.69
C LEU A 141 -1.46 -21.41 22.54
N ARG A 142 -2.52 -22.01 21.98
CA ARG A 142 -3.36 -21.35 20.97
C ARG A 142 -4.03 -20.09 21.49
N GLU A 143 -4.53 -20.09 22.72
CA GLU A 143 -5.12 -18.89 23.33
C GLU A 143 -4.06 -17.78 23.53
N LYS A 144 -2.82 -18.16 23.90
CA LYS A 144 -1.69 -17.21 23.99
C LYS A 144 -1.32 -16.66 22.61
N GLN A 145 -1.17 -17.52 21.61
CA GLN A 145 -0.88 -17.15 20.23
C GLN A 145 -1.99 -16.26 19.63
N ALA A 146 -3.27 -16.59 19.84
CA ALA A 146 -4.39 -15.79 19.36
C ALA A 146 -4.47 -14.41 20.05
N LYS A 147 -4.14 -14.33 21.34
CA LYS A 147 -4.04 -13.03 22.05
C LYS A 147 -2.88 -12.21 21.52
N GLU A 148 -1.77 -12.85 21.18
CA GLU A 148 -0.63 -12.20 20.58
C GLU A 148 -0.93 -11.71 19.16
N GLN A 149 -1.55 -12.53 18.31
CA GLN A 149 -2.01 -12.15 16.97
C GLN A 149 -2.98 -10.96 17.04
N ARG A 150 -4.02 -11.01 17.89
CA ARG A 150 -4.95 -9.88 18.07
C ARG A 150 -4.27 -8.60 18.57
N ARG A 151 -3.24 -8.73 19.42
CA ARG A 151 -2.43 -7.59 19.85
C ARG A 151 -1.59 -7.04 18.68
N ARG A 152 -1.02 -7.92 17.85
CA ARG A 152 -0.21 -7.57 16.68
C ARG A 152 -1.05 -6.88 15.59
N GLU A 153 -2.23 -7.42 15.29
CA GLU A 153 -3.20 -6.85 14.36
C GLU A 153 -3.67 -5.45 14.81
N ARG A 154 -3.96 -5.28 16.10
CA ARG A 154 -4.33 -3.96 16.66
C ARG A 154 -3.24 -2.90 16.47
N MET A 155 -1.98 -3.33 16.48
CA MET A 155 -0.82 -2.46 16.30
C MET A 155 -0.56 -2.10 14.82
N GLY A 156 -1.38 -2.59 13.88
CA GLY A 156 -1.27 -2.26 12.46
C GLY A 156 -0.05 -2.87 11.78
N TRP A 157 0.53 -3.93 12.35
CA TRP A 157 1.57 -4.71 11.67
C TRP A 157 0.93 -5.52 10.54
N ASP A 158 1.02 -4.99 9.32
CA ASP A 158 0.58 -5.67 8.11
C ASP A 158 1.33 -7.01 7.92
N ASN A 159 0.74 -7.90 7.11
CA ASN A 159 1.24 -9.25 6.83
C ASN A 159 2.70 -9.25 6.32
N GLU A 160 3.11 -8.18 5.64
CA GLU A 160 4.46 -8.01 5.09
C GLU A 160 5.55 -7.73 6.15
N TYR A 161 5.17 -7.27 7.35
CA TYR A 161 6.07 -7.02 8.48
C TYR A 161 6.09 -8.17 9.51
N GLN A 162 5.41 -9.29 9.25
CA GLN A 162 5.35 -10.44 10.18
C GLN A 162 6.67 -11.23 10.30
N THR A 163 7.70 -10.87 9.55
CA THR A 163 8.98 -11.59 9.50
C THR A 163 9.85 -11.41 10.75
N TYR A 164 9.50 -10.49 11.65
CA TYR A 164 10.27 -10.28 12.88
C TYR A 164 9.43 -10.51 14.14
N SER A 165 9.77 -11.56 14.90
CA SER A 165 9.24 -11.79 16.24
C SER A 165 10.18 -11.21 17.31
N ASN A 166 9.66 -10.93 18.51
CA ASN A 166 10.52 -10.57 19.66
C ASN A 166 11.55 -11.65 20.00
N GLU A 167 11.26 -12.91 19.66
CA GLU A 167 12.11 -14.07 19.94
C GLU A 167 13.12 -14.36 18.81
N ASP A 168 12.90 -13.79 17.62
CA ASP A 168 13.68 -14.03 16.40
C ASP A 168 14.15 -12.69 15.80
N ASN A 169 14.62 -11.79 16.68
CA ASN A 169 15.14 -10.50 16.28
C ASN A 169 16.66 -10.61 16.04
N PRO A 170 17.16 -10.42 14.80
CA PRO A 170 18.59 -10.51 14.49
C PRO A 170 19.46 -9.50 15.24
N PHE A 171 18.87 -8.45 15.82
CA PHE A 171 19.56 -7.44 16.62
C PHE A 171 19.52 -7.70 18.14
N GLY A 172 18.88 -8.79 18.57
CA GLY A 172 18.84 -9.18 19.98
C GLY A 172 17.94 -8.34 20.88
N ASP A 173 17.12 -7.43 20.32
CA ASP A 173 16.17 -6.65 21.13
C ASP A 173 14.94 -7.47 21.51
N SER A 174 14.76 -7.69 22.81
CA SER A 174 13.61 -8.41 23.40
C SER A 174 12.28 -7.65 23.35
N ASN A 175 12.31 -6.35 23.04
CA ASN A 175 11.17 -5.44 23.07
C ASN A 175 10.76 -4.90 21.68
N LEU A 176 11.14 -5.58 20.59
CA LEU A 176 10.87 -5.14 19.20
C LEU A 176 9.40 -4.77 18.94
N THR A 177 8.47 -5.47 19.59
CA THR A 177 7.02 -5.30 19.41
C THR A 177 6.38 -4.35 20.43
N SER A 178 7.19 -3.67 21.25
CA SER A 178 6.72 -2.61 22.13
C SER A 178 6.56 -1.30 21.37
N THR A 179 5.51 -0.53 21.67
CA THR A 179 5.29 0.77 21.03
C THR A 179 6.37 1.75 21.48
N PHE A 180 7.20 2.19 20.54
CA PHE A 180 8.16 3.25 20.80
C PHE A 180 7.45 4.61 20.97
N HIS A 181 7.78 5.31 22.04
CA HIS A 181 7.21 6.63 22.34
C HIS A 181 8.28 7.71 22.14
N TRP A 182 8.10 8.56 21.12
CA TRP A 182 9.00 9.66 20.88
C TRP A 182 8.62 10.86 21.77
N GLY A 183 9.10 10.87 23.01
CA GLY A 183 8.75 11.88 24.01
C GLY A 183 8.91 13.32 23.51
N LYS A 184 10.05 13.63 22.89
CA LYS A 184 10.33 14.96 22.34
C LYS A 184 9.38 15.37 21.22
N LYS A 185 8.93 14.41 20.40
CA LYS A 185 7.92 14.68 19.35
C LYS A 185 6.55 14.95 19.98
N LEU A 186 6.17 14.19 21.01
CA LEU A 186 4.93 14.44 21.75
C LEU A 186 4.95 15.80 22.46
N GLU A 187 6.10 16.23 22.96
CA GLU A 187 6.29 17.58 23.54
C GLU A 187 6.16 18.67 22.48
N VAL A 188 6.79 18.50 21.31
CA VAL A 188 6.70 19.46 20.19
C VAL A 188 5.28 19.53 19.60
N GLU A 189 4.58 18.40 19.49
CA GLU A 189 3.19 18.36 19.03
C GLU A 189 2.20 18.81 20.12
N GLY A 190 2.65 19.07 21.35
CA GLY A 190 1.81 19.50 22.48
C GLY A 190 0.96 18.38 23.09
N LEU A 191 1.20 17.12 22.71
CA LEU A 191 0.50 15.93 23.19
C LEU A 191 1.13 15.30 24.43
N SER A 192 2.22 15.85 24.97
CA SER A 192 2.93 15.32 26.15
C SER A 192 2.05 15.26 27.41
N ASN A 193 1.09 16.17 27.54
CA ASN A 193 0.17 16.26 28.70
C ASN A 193 -1.10 15.41 28.55
N LEU A 194 -1.35 14.83 27.37
CA LEU A 194 -2.55 14.05 27.07
C LEU A 194 -2.37 12.58 27.47
N SER A 195 -3.49 11.88 27.68
CA SER A 195 -3.46 10.46 28.06
C SER A 195 -2.79 9.63 26.95
N THR A 196 -1.96 8.66 27.33
CA THR A 196 -1.32 7.75 26.36
C THR A 196 -2.33 7.09 25.42
N LYS A 197 -3.55 6.81 25.91
CA LYS A 197 -4.65 6.26 25.10
C LYS A 197 -5.15 7.22 24.02
N THR A 198 -5.20 8.52 24.29
CA THR A 198 -5.64 9.50 23.27
C THR A 198 -4.57 9.73 22.21
N VAL A 199 -3.29 9.68 22.61
CA VAL A 199 -2.14 9.72 21.68
C VAL A 199 -2.14 8.50 20.75
N GLU A 200 -2.40 7.30 21.29
CA GLU A 200 -2.51 6.07 20.51
C GLU A 200 -3.62 6.16 19.46
N VAL A 201 -4.81 6.68 19.81
CA VAL A 201 -5.93 6.85 18.86
C VAL A 201 -5.60 7.81 17.73
N LEU A 202 -4.97 8.96 18.03
CA LEU A 202 -4.56 9.93 17.02
C LEU A 202 -3.45 9.36 16.10
N SER A 203 -2.51 8.62 16.67
CA SER A 203 -1.46 7.94 15.90
C SER A 203 -2.04 6.89 14.95
N LEU A 204 -3.01 6.08 15.43
CA LEU A 204 -3.72 5.11 14.59
C LEU A 204 -4.50 5.79 13.47
N GLN A 205 -5.18 6.91 13.76
CA GLN A 205 -5.88 7.67 12.73
C GLN A 205 -4.92 8.18 11.65
N LYS A 206 -3.77 8.74 12.04
CA LYS A 206 -2.72 9.19 11.12
C LYS A 206 -2.13 8.05 10.29
N GLN A 207 -1.95 6.87 10.89
CA GLN A 207 -1.51 5.67 10.15
C GLN A 207 -2.54 5.23 9.11
N LEU A 208 -3.83 5.24 9.46
CA LEU A 208 -4.92 4.90 8.53
C LEU A 208 -5.01 5.91 7.37
N GLU A 209 -4.83 7.19 7.65
CA GLU A 209 -4.77 8.25 6.62
C GLU A 209 -3.58 8.06 5.69
N ASN A 210 -2.38 7.85 6.23
CA ASN A 210 -1.18 7.55 5.44
C ASN A 210 -1.36 6.30 4.57
N ARG A 211 -1.96 5.23 5.11
CA ARG A 211 -2.25 4.02 4.32
C ARG A 211 -3.18 4.32 3.14
N ARG A 212 -4.24 5.10 3.37
CA ARG A 212 -5.16 5.54 2.29
C ARG A 212 -4.46 6.42 1.25
N GLU A 213 -3.54 7.29 1.67
CA GLU A 213 -2.74 8.10 0.77
C GLU A 213 -1.79 7.24 -0.08
N LEU A 214 -1.10 6.28 0.54
CA LEU A 214 -0.24 5.32 -0.16
C LEU A 214 -1.03 4.49 -1.18
N GLU A 215 -2.24 4.03 -0.82
CA GLU A 215 -3.12 3.33 -1.75
C GLU A 215 -3.51 4.21 -2.95
N LYS A 216 -3.82 5.49 -2.74
CA LYS A 216 -4.10 6.44 -3.83
C LYS A 216 -2.88 6.64 -4.73
N VAL A 217 -1.69 6.79 -4.15
CA VAL A 217 -0.44 6.91 -4.91
C VAL A 217 -0.16 5.63 -5.71
N LYS A 218 -0.38 4.46 -5.12
CA LYS A 218 -0.24 3.17 -5.80
C LYS A 218 -1.20 3.04 -6.98
N LYS A 219 -2.47 3.38 -6.79
CA LYS A 219 -3.48 3.41 -7.87
C LYS A 219 -3.06 4.34 -9.00
N ARG A 220 -2.63 5.57 -8.69
CA ARG A 220 -2.16 6.52 -9.69
C ARG A 220 -0.95 6.02 -10.49
N ARG A 221 -0.03 5.27 -9.84
CA ARG A 221 1.11 4.64 -10.53
C ARG A 221 0.64 3.53 -11.46
N GLN A 222 -0.27 2.67 -11.00
CA GLN A 222 -0.85 1.60 -11.80
C GLN A 222 -1.62 2.13 -13.00
N GLU A 223 -2.44 3.17 -12.82
CA GLU A 223 -3.17 3.83 -13.92
C GLU A 223 -2.22 4.38 -14.98
N ARG A 224 -1.13 5.05 -14.58
CA ARG A 224 -0.12 5.57 -15.51
C ARG A 224 0.60 4.45 -16.26
N GLU A 225 0.89 3.34 -15.58
CA GLU A 225 1.54 2.19 -16.20
C GLU A 225 0.63 1.49 -17.20
N LEU A 226 -0.66 1.33 -16.87
CA LEU A 226 -1.67 0.80 -17.79
C LEU A 226 -1.88 1.73 -18.99
N GLU A 227 -1.96 3.04 -18.77
CA GLU A 227 -2.07 4.02 -19.87
C GLU A 227 -0.86 3.95 -20.80
N ARG A 228 0.35 3.83 -20.24
CA ARG A 228 1.58 3.65 -21.03
C ARG A 228 1.54 2.35 -21.82
N GLN A 229 1.12 1.25 -21.20
CA GLN A 229 1.02 -0.06 -21.85
C GLN A 229 0.00 -0.04 -22.99
N VAL A 230 -1.19 0.53 -22.78
CA VAL A 230 -2.22 0.67 -23.83
C VAL A 230 -1.66 1.48 -25.01
N ARG A 231 -0.94 2.58 -24.73
CA ARG A 231 -0.32 3.38 -25.78
C ARG A 231 0.77 2.61 -26.54
N GLU A 232 1.58 1.81 -25.85
CA GLU A 232 2.60 0.96 -26.46
C GLU A 232 1.96 -0.15 -27.33
N ASP A 233 0.89 -0.78 -26.85
CA ASP A 233 0.14 -1.81 -27.57
C ASP A 233 -0.55 -1.25 -28.83
N ASP A 234 -1.15 -0.05 -28.74
CA ASP A 234 -1.75 0.64 -29.88
C ASP A 234 -0.72 0.98 -30.95
N LEU A 235 0.46 1.47 -30.55
CA LEU A 235 1.57 1.74 -31.47
C LEU A 235 2.08 0.45 -32.12
N MET A 236 2.20 -0.64 -31.36
CA MET A 236 2.62 -1.94 -31.88
C MET A 236 1.59 -2.49 -32.89
N MET A 237 0.29 -2.39 -32.59
CA MET A 237 -0.76 -2.78 -33.52
C MET A 237 -0.73 -1.95 -34.81
N GLN A 238 -0.52 -0.63 -34.70
CA GLN A 238 -0.38 0.22 -35.88
C GLN A 238 0.85 -0.14 -36.72
N GLN A 239 1.98 -0.47 -36.09
CA GLN A 239 3.17 -0.93 -36.79
C GLN A 239 2.91 -2.24 -37.54
N ARG A 240 2.34 -3.24 -36.86
CA ARG A 240 1.95 -4.51 -37.49
C ARG A 240 0.96 -4.31 -38.65
N ALA A 241 0.00 -3.41 -38.50
CA ALA A 241 -0.94 -3.09 -39.57
C ALA A 241 -0.25 -2.47 -40.78
N LYS A 242 0.71 -1.56 -40.56
CA LYS A 242 1.53 -0.98 -41.64
C LYS A 242 2.36 -2.03 -42.35
N GLU A 243 3.05 -2.89 -41.58
CA GLU A 243 3.82 -4.01 -42.13
C GLU A 243 2.92 -4.94 -42.95
N ALA A 244 1.73 -5.30 -42.44
CA ALA A 244 0.79 -6.15 -43.15
C ALA A 244 0.31 -5.54 -44.49
N VAL A 245 0.10 -4.22 -44.55
CA VAL A 245 -0.23 -3.53 -45.80
C VAL A 245 0.95 -3.59 -46.77
N GLN A 246 2.17 -3.34 -46.31
CA GLN A 246 3.37 -3.43 -47.14
C GLN A 246 3.58 -4.85 -47.70
N PHE A 247 3.39 -5.88 -46.88
CA PHE A 247 3.45 -7.27 -47.34
C PHE A 247 2.39 -7.58 -48.40
N ARG A 248 1.17 -7.06 -48.27
CA ARG A 248 0.12 -7.22 -49.29
C ARG A 248 0.48 -6.54 -50.61
N GLU A 249 1.08 -5.36 -50.55
CA GLU A 249 1.54 -4.65 -51.75
C GLU A 249 2.65 -5.42 -52.47
N TRP A 250 3.61 -5.96 -51.72
CA TRP A 250 4.66 -6.82 -52.27
C TRP A 250 4.09 -8.09 -52.89
N GLN A 251 3.16 -8.76 -52.22
CA GLN A 251 2.51 -9.94 -52.77
C GLN A 251 1.79 -9.62 -54.10
N ARG A 252 1.10 -8.47 -54.18
CA ARG A 252 0.46 -8.03 -55.42
C ARG A 252 1.48 -7.78 -56.55
N GLN A 253 2.63 -7.19 -56.22
CA GLN A 253 3.70 -6.96 -57.20
C GLN A 253 4.33 -8.27 -57.68
N GLU A 254 4.54 -9.24 -56.78
CA GLU A 254 5.03 -10.58 -57.10
C GLU A 254 4.05 -11.35 -57.99
N ASP A 255 2.76 -11.34 -57.65
CA ASP A 255 1.70 -11.94 -58.45
C ASP A 255 1.64 -11.33 -59.86
N GLN A 256 1.76 -10.00 -59.95
CA GLN A 256 1.79 -9.29 -61.22
C GLN A 256 3.02 -9.68 -62.05
N PHE A 257 4.20 -9.75 -61.42
CA PHE A 257 5.42 -10.19 -62.07
C PHE A 257 5.31 -11.64 -62.58
N HIS A 258 4.76 -12.56 -61.79
CA HIS A 258 4.52 -13.93 -62.22
C HIS A 258 3.53 -14.02 -63.38
N LEU A 259 2.49 -13.20 -63.36
CA LEU A 259 1.52 -13.12 -64.45
C LEU A 259 2.17 -12.59 -65.74
N GLU A 260 2.96 -11.53 -65.66
CA GLU A 260 3.72 -10.98 -66.79
C GLU A 260 4.75 -11.98 -67.33
N GLN A 261 5.47 -12.67 -66.45
CA GLN A 261 6.37 -13.76 -66.85
C GLN A 261 5.64 -14.91 -67.52
N ALA A 262 4.47 -15.31 -67.01
CA ALA A 262 3.65 -16.35 -67.64
C ALA A 262 3.17 -15.93 -69.03
N ARG A 263 2.74 -14.66 -69.18
CA ARG A 263 2.39 -14.07 -70.49
C ARG A 263 3.58 -14.08 -71.45
N LEU A 264 4.74 -13.59 -71.03
CA LEU A 264 5.94 -13.57 -71.86
C LEU A 264 6.37 -14.99 -72.28
N ARG A 265 6.35 -15.95 -71.35
CA ARG A 265 6.67 -17.36 -71.63
C ARG A 265 5.66 -18.02 -72.57
N SER A 266 4.40 -17.61 -72.52
CA SER A 266 3.35 -18.05 -73.45
C SER A 266 3.63 -17.51 -74.85
N GLU A 267 3.93 -16.21 -74.95
CA GLU A 267 4.22 -15.53 -76.21
C GLU A 267 5.43 -16.13 -76.94
N ILE A 268 6.53 -16.39 -76.21
CA ILE A 268 7.72 -17.05 -76.78
C ILE A 268 7.37 -18.45 -77.32
N ARG A 269 6.58 -19.24 -76.58
CA ARG A 269 6.18 -20.59 -77.01
C ARG A 269 5.32 -20.58 -78.27
N ILE A 270 4.47 -19.57 -78.43
CA ILE A 270 3.65 -19.38 -79.64
C ILE A 270 4.53 -19.04 -80.83
N ARG A 271 5.47 -18.11 -80.69
CA ARG A 271 6.43 -17.76 -81.75
C ARG A 271 7.30 -18.95 -82.16
N ASP A 272 7.73 -19.77 -81.21
CA ASP A 272 8.57 -20.95 -81.44
C ASP A 272 7.79 -22.17 -82.01
N GLY A 273 6.48 -22.06 -82.25
CA GLY A 273 5.66 -23.15 -82.78
C GLY A 273 5.41 -24.31 -81.79
N ARG A 274 5.70 -24.13 -80.51
CA ARG A 274 5.55 -25.14 -79.44
C ARG A 274 4.48 -24.72 -78.42
N ALA A 275 3.42 -24.07 -78.89
CA ALA A 275 2.35 -23.52 -78.07
C ALA A 275 1.55 -24.63 -77.36
N LYS A 276 1.20 -24.40 -76.09
CA LYS A 276 0.18 -25.20 -75.41
C LYS A 276 -1.21 -24.64 -75.74
N PRO A 277 -2.29 -25.45 -75.71
CA PRO A 277 -3.66 -24.96 -75.92
C PRO A 277 -4.06 -23.80 -74.99
N ILE A 278 -3.54 -23.79 -73.75
CA ILE A 278 -3.74 -22.72 -72.77
C ILE A 278 -3.09 -21.40 -73.23
N ASP A 279 -1.92 -21.47 -73.87
CA ASP A 279 -1.18 -20.30 -74.35
C ASP A 279 -1.99 -19.59 -75.47
N LEU A 280 -2.62 -20.37 -76.36
CA LEU A 280 -3.49 -19.85 -77.42
C LEU A 280 -4.75 -19.18 -76.83
N LEU A 281 -5.40 -19.81 -75.85
CA LEU A 281 -6.55 -19.21 -75.15
C LEU A 281 -6.18 -17.89 -74.48
N ALA A 282 -5.03 -17.84 -73.80
CA ALA A 282 -4.53 -16.62 -73.17
C ALA A 282 -4.32 -15.50 -74.20
N GLN A 283 -3.83 -15.82 -75.41
CA GLN A 283 -3.67 -14.86 -76.49
C GLN A 283 -5.02 -14.38 -77.06
N TYR A 284 -5.99 -15.28 -77.27
CA TYR A 284 -7.33 -14.89 -77.73
C TYR A 284 -8.07 -14.04 -76.70
N VAL A 285 -7.97 -14.36 -75.40
CA VAL A 285 -8.58 -13.58 -74.32
C VAL A 285 -7.89 -12.21 -74.17
N ALA A 286 -6.57 -12.14 -74.32
CA ALA A 286 -5.84 -10.88 -74.32
C ALA A 286 -6.22 -10.01 -75.53
N ALA A 287 -6.32 -10.60 -76.72
CA ALA A 287 -6.72 -9.91 -77.94
C ALA A 287 -8.20 -9.46 -77.94
N GLY A 288 -9.07 -10.20 -77.25
CA GLY A 288 -10.50 -9.84 -77.10
C GLY A 288 -10.77 -8.71 -76.11
N ASN A 289 -9.81 -8.35 -75.27
CA ASN A 289 -9.93 -7.30 -74.25
C ASN A 289 -9.29 -5.95 -74.68
N GLU A 290 -8.77 -5.83 -75.91
CA GLU A 290 -8.36 -4.54 -76.49
C GLU A 290 -9.61 -3.70 -76.82
N PRO A 291 -9.77 -2.50 -76.25
CA PRO A 291 -10.92 -1.66 -76.55
C PRO A 291 -10.84 -1.17 -77.99
N LEU A 292 -11.90 -1.46 -78.76
CA LEU A 292 -12.14 -1.06 -80.15
C LEU A 292 -12.22 0.47 -80.39
N GLU A 293 -11.41 1.31 -79.75
CA GLU A 293 -11.42 2.77 -79.97
C GLU A 293 -10.37 3.27 -80.97
N SER A 294 -9.42 2.44 -81.41
CA SER A 294 -8.38 2.86 -82.36
C SER A 294 -8.72 2.62 -83.84
N ALA A 295 -9.79 1.90 -84.16
CA ALA A 295 -10.15 1.51 -85.53
C ALA A 295 -10.97 2.54 -86.34
N SER A 296 -11.26 3.74 -85.79
CA SER A 296 -12.11 4.74 -86.45
C SER A 296 -11.36 5.94 -87.08
N ARG A 297 -10.04 5.89 -87.21
CA ARG A 297 -9.27 6.90 -87.98
C ARG A 297 -8.71 6.36 -89.31
N CYS A 298 -9.55 5.67 -90.08
CA CYS A 298 -9.37 5.64 -91.54
C CYS A 298 -9.96 6.93 -92.12
N ARG A 299 -9.15 8.00 -92.26
CA ARG A 299 -9.46 9.08 -93.21
C ARG A 299 -8.67 8.80 -94.49
N CYS A 300 -9.41 8.36 -95.50
CA CYS A 300 -9.00 8.34 -96.88
C CYS A 300 -8.60 9.77 -97.30
N THR A 301 -7.36 9.98 -97.71
CA THR A 301 -7.01 11.04 -98.66
C THR A 301 -5.93 10.51 -99.60
N SER A 302 -6.40 9.98 -100.74
CA SER A 302 -5.61 9.93 -101.96
C SER A 302 -5.73 11.29 -102.64
N PRO A 303 -4.65 11.87 -103.17
CA PRO A 303 -4.75 12.63 -104.40
C PRO A 303 -4.00 11.90 -105.51
N MET A 304 -4.67 11.86 -106.65
CA MET A 304 -4.24 11.29 -107.91
C MET A 304 -3.01 11.96 -108.49
N CYS A 305 -2.35 11.20 -109.36
CA CYS A 305 -1.47 11.62 -110.43
C CYS A 305 -1.91 12.92 -111.13
N CYS A 306 -0.98 13.86 -111.28
CA CYS A 306 -0.45 14.47 -112.52
C CYS A 306 0.27 15.77 -112.17
#